data_AF-A0A7X7XUQ4-F1
#
_entry.id   AF-A0A7X7XUQ4-F1
#
_cell.length_a   1.000
_cell.length_b   1.000
_cell.length_c   1.000
_cell.angle_alpha   90.00
_cell.angle_beta   90.00
_cell.angle_gamma   90.00
#
_symmetry.space_group_name_H-M   'P 1'
#
loop_
_entity.id
_entity.type
_entity.pdbx_description
1 polymer ?
#
loop_
_entity_poly.entity_id
_entity_poly.type
_entity_poly.pdbx_seq_one_letter_code
_entity_poly.pdbx_strand_id
1 'polypeptide(L)'
;MSNDSLAIVVNNYPYDEELKTAWGFSSFIKFNEYNILFDTGPDGDTFLFNMNKLKIDPLEINFLILSHYHNDHIGGLNSFIDKNPDVKIYIPKCFPENFKKDLIKREFFLLSPLDFEALLKSHFYFLG
;
A
#
# COMPACT_ATOMS: atom_id res chain seq x y z
N MET A 1 18.23 -16.73 5.98
CA MET A 1 18.17 -15.28 6.25
C MET A 1 16.90 -14.78 5.60
N SER A 2 16.01 -14.09 6.32
CA SER A 2 14.82 -13.49 5.69
C SER A 2 15.28 -12.40 4.73
N ASN A 3 14.60 -12.29 3.58
CA ASN A 3 14.92 -11.32 2.53
C ASN A 3 13.99 -10.10 2.64
N ASP A 4 13.69 -9.70 3.87
CA ASP A 4 12.75 -8.63 4.18
C ASP A 4 13.37 -7.30 3.78
N SER A 5 12.57 -6.43 3.17
CA SER A 5 13.06 -5.15 2.66
C SER A 5 11.95 -4.11 2.63
N LEU A 6 12.35 -2.84 2.77
CA LEU A 6 11.48 -1.68 2.60
C LEU A 6 12.04 -0.81 1.49
N ALA A 7 11.20 -0.42 0.54
CA ALA A 7 11.50 0.58 -0.47
C ALA A 7 10.49 1.72 -0.37
N ILE A 8 10.98 2.96 -0.39
CA ILE A 8 10.12 4.14 -0.45
C ILE A 8 9.70 4.34 -1.90
N VAL A 9 8.40 4.34 -2.17
CA VAL A 9 7.87 4.53 -3.53
C VAL A 9 7.57 6.00 -3.77
N VAL A 10 7.00 6.71 -2.79
CA VAL A 10 6.75 8.16 -2.88
C VAL A 10 7.07 8.79 -1.52
N ASN A 11 7.75 9.93 -1.55
CA ASN A 11 8.05 10.75 -0.39
C ASN A 11 8.15 12.23 -0.79
N ASN A 12 7.98 13.12 0.19
CA ASN A 12 8.14 14.57 0.02
C ASN A 12 9.61 15.02 0.10
N TYR A 13 10.49 14.17 0.61
CA TYR A 13 11.93 14.40 0.59
C TYR A 13 12.58 13.59 -0.54
N PRO A 14 13.30 14.25 -1.46
CA PRO A 14 14.06 13.54 -2.47
C PRO A 14 15.17 12.73 -1.80
N TYR A 15 15.41 11.52 -2.28
CA TYR A 15 16.49 10.65 -1.79
C TYR A 15 17.17 9.87 -2.92
N ASP A 16 16.44 9.58 -3.99
CA ASP A 16 16.92 8.95 -5.22
C ASP A 16 16.54 9.85 -6.40
N GLU A 17 17.53 10.29 -7.16
CA GLU A 17 17.35 11.20 -8.30
C GLU A 17 16.62 10.54 -9.47
N GLU A 18 16.54 9.21 -9.51
CA GLU A 18 15.76 8.49 -10.53
C GLU A 18 14.26 8.45 -10.22
N LEU A 19 13.87 8.82 -9.00
CA LEU A 19 12.48 8.83 -8.54
C LEU A 19 11.89 10.24 -8.54
N LYS A 20 10.60 10.32 -8.84
CA LYS A 20 9.82 11.55 -8.67
C LYS A 20 9.50 11.77 -7.20
N THR A 21 9.66 13.00 -6.74
CA THR A 21 9.31 13.46 -5.38
C THR A 21 7.97 14.19 -5.43
N ALA A 22 7.09 13.94 -4.47
CA ALA A 22 5.79 14.61 -4.37
C ALA A 22 5.31 14.69 -2.90
N TRP A 23 4.41 15.63 -2.60
CA TRP A 23 3.79 15.70 -1.27
C TRP A 23 2.88 14.49 -1.05
N GLY A 24 3.31 13.55 -0.22
CA GLY A 24 2.58 12.33 0.10
C GLY A 24 3.51 11.18 0.44
N PHE A 25 2.93 9.99 0.58
CA PHE A 25 3.68 8.82 0.98
C PHE A 25 3.20 7.55 0.28
N SER A 26 4.15 6.69 -0.07
CA SER A 26 3.90 5.29 -0.39
C SER A 26 5.18 4.50 -0.16
N SER A 27 5.06 3.25 0.28
CA SER A 27 6.19 2.35 0.44
C SER A 27 5.81 0.93 0.06
N PHE A 28 6.81 0.18 -0.37
CA PHE A 28 6.72 -1.23 -0.67
C PHE A 28 7.52 -2.03 0.35
N ILE A 29 6.89 -3.03 0.94
CA ILE A 29 7.46 -3.86 1.99
C ILE A 29 7.44 -5.31 1.48
N LYS A 30 8.63 -5.93 1.43
CA LYS A 30 8.75 -7.38 1.35
C LYS A 30 8.92 -7.90 2.76
N PHE A 31 8.05 -8.82 3.15
CA PHE A 31 8.13 -9.47 4.43
C PHE A 31 7.72 -10.94 4.29
N ASN A 32 8.66 -11.85 4.58
CA ASN A 32 8.53 -13.28 4.27
C ASN A 32 8.13 -13.51 2.80
N GLU A 33 7.05 -14.24 2.54
CA GLU A 33 6.48 -14.48 1.21
C GLU A 33 5.58 -13.35 0.70
N TYR A 34 5.32 -12.32 1.52
CA TYR A 34 4.35 -11.27 1.22
C TYR A 34 5.00 -10.00 0.67
N ASN A 35 4.37 -9.50 -0.38
CA ASN A 35 4.59 -8.21 -1.00
C ASN A 35 3.45 -7.27 -0.57
N ILE A 36 3.78 -6.25 0.21
CA ILE A 36 2.81 -5.32 0.80
C ILE A 36 3.06 -3.94 0.23
N LEU A 37 2.00 -3.32 -0.27
CA LEU A 37 1.99 -1.91 -0.61
C LEU A 37 1.33 -1.14 0.54
N PHE A 38 2.00 -0.10 1.01
CA PHE A 38 1.50 0.79 2.06
C PHE A 38 1.34 2.20 1.49
N ASP A 39 0.10 2.68 1.43
CA ASP A 39 -0.31 3.90 0.74
C ASP A 39 0.08 3.94 -0.76
N THR A 40 -0.42 4.95 -1.48
CA THR A 40 -0.32 5.08 -2.94
C THR A 40 0.11 6.47 -3.41
N GLY A 41 0.54 7.33 -2.47
CA GLY A 41 0.96 8.69 -2.78
C GLY A 41 -0.18 9.60 -3.27
N PRO A 42 0.17 10.79 -3.81
CA PRO A 42 -0.79 11.83 -4.17
C PRO A 42 -1.47 11.65 -5.52
N ASP A 43 -0.87 10.89 -6.43
CA ASP A 43 -1.35 10.70 -7.80
C ASP A 43 -0.77 9.43 -8.44
N GLY A 44 -1.48 8.88 -9.42
CA GLY A 44 -1.09 7.65 -10.11
C GLY A 44 0.14 7.79 -11.01
N ASP A 45 0.40 8.97 -11.59
CA ASP A 45 1.50 9.16 -12.54
C ASP A 45 2.87 9.15 -11.85
N THR A 46 2.97 9.82 -10.71
CA THR A 46 4.15 9.79 -9.84
C THR A 46 4.35 8.39 -9.27
N PHE A 47 3.28 7.82 -8.71
CA PHE A 47 3.30 6.53 -8.05
C PHE A 47 3.72 5.39 -8.99
N LEU A 48 3.03 5.22 -10.13
CA LEU A 48 3.33 4.14 -11.07
C LEU A 48 4.69 4.34 -11.77
N PHE A 49 5.11 5.58 -12.01
CA PHE A 49 6.46 5.86 -12.51
C PHE A 49 7.53 5.34 -11.54
N ASN A 50 7.40 5.64 -10.25
CA ASN A 50 8.35 5.21 -9.24
C ASN A 50 8.32 3.68 -9.04
N MET A 51 7.14 3.04 -9.02
CA MET A 51 7.04 1.57 -8.99
C MET A 51 7.82 0.92 -10.15
N ASN A 52 7.61 1.43 -11.37
CA ASN A 52 8.31 0.92 -12.56
C ASN A 52 9.83 1.12 -12.45
N LYS A 53 10.30 2.27 -11.96
CA LYS A 53 11.73 2.55 -11.72
C LYS A 53 12.34 1.58 -10.70
N LEU A 54 11.61 1.29 -9.64
CA LEU A 54 11.99 0.34 -8.59
C LEU A 54 11.78 -1.13 -9.00
N LYS A 55 11.28 -1.40 -10.21
CA LYS A 55 10.96 -2.74 -10.72
C LYS A 55 9.98 -3.51 -9.82
N ILE A 56 9.02 -2.79 -9.25
CA ILE A 56 7.93 -3.35 -8.44
C ILE A 56 6.75 -3.58 -9.38
N ASP A 57 6.35 -4.84 -9.56
CA ASP A 57 5.17 -5.20 -10.33
C ASP A 57 3.91 -5.07 -9.46
N PRO A 58 2.92 -4.23 -9.83
CA PRO A 58 1.65 -4.13 -9.12
C PRO A 58 0.92 -5.47 -8.95
N LEU A 59 1.04 -6.40 -9.89
CA LEU A 59 0.37 -7.71 -9.86
C LEU A 59 0.93 -8.65 -8.78
N GLU A 60 2.17 -8.43 -8.37
CA GLU A 60 2.84 -9.22 -7.34
C GLU A 60 2.49 -8.74 -5.92
N ILE A 61 1.76 -7.64 -5.78
CA ILE A 61 1.31 -7.13 -4.48
C ILE A 61 0.17 -8.02 -3.94
N ASN A 62 0.39 -8.60 -2.76
CA ASN A 62 -0.62 -9.40 -2.08
C ASN A 62 -1.61 -8.54 -1.31
N PHE A 63 -1.11 -7.48 -0.65
CA PHE A 63 -1.88 -6.64 0.26
C PHE A 63 -1.60 -5.17 -0.01
N LEU A 64 -2.67 -4.37 -0.10
CA LEU A 64 -2.60 -2.91 -0.03
C LEU A 64 -3.15 -2.44 1.32
N ILE A 65 -2.36 -1.70 2.07
CA ILE A 65 -2.77 -1.07 3.33
C ILE A 65 -2.85 0.43 3.11
N LEU A 66 -4.00 1.04 3.41
CA LEU A 66 -4.15 2.50 3.39
C LEU A 66 -4.18 3.03 4.83
N SER A 67 -3.32 3.99 5.13
CA SER A 67 -3.12 4.51 6.48
C SER A 67 -4.28 5.40 6.94
N HIS A 68 -4.76 6.30 6.09
CA HIS A 68 -5.88 7.22 6.38
C HIS A 68 -6.45 7.84 5.09
N TYR A 69 -7.60 8.51 5.20
CA TYR A 69 -8.31 9.09 4.05
C TYR A 69 -7.86 10.54 3.76
N HIS A 70 -6.62 10.70 3.28
CA HIS A 70 -6.15 11.95 2.66
C HIS A 70 -5.55 11.66 1.29
N ASN A 71 -5.74 12.60 0.34
CA ASN A 71 -5.39 12.39 -1.07
C ASN A 71 -3.90 12.10 -1.28
N ASP A 72 -3.03 12.69 -0.47
CA ASP A 72 -1.58 12.48 -0.51
C ASP A 72 -1.14 11.05 -0.11
N HIS A 73 -2.08 10.22 0.34
CA HIS A 73 -1.89 8.80 0.65
C HIS A 73 -2.71 7.86 -0.27
N ILE A 74 -3.84 8.31 -0.80
CA ILE A 74 -4.77 7.46 -1.57
C ILE A 74 -4.88 7.85 -3.06
N GLY A 75 -4.18 8.89 -3.50
CA GLY A 75 -4.37 9.47 -4.83
C GLY A 75 -3.94 8.55 -5.98
N GLY A 76 -3.01 7.62 -5.73
CA GLY A 76 -2.63 6.58 -6.70
C GLY A 76 -3.54 5.34 -6.72
N LEU A 77 -4.53 5.26 -5.82
CA LEU A 77 -5.33 4.05 -5.58
C LEU A 77 -6.04 3.54 -6.84
N ASN A 78 -6.71 4.41 -7.57
CA ASN A 78 -7.46 3.99 -8.77
C ASN A 78 -6.50 3.45 -9.84
N SER A 79 -5.39 4.15 -10.09
CA SER A 79 -4.37 3.72 -11.06
C SER A 79 -3.71 2.41 -10.66
N PHE A 80 -3.53 2.16 -9.36
CA PHE A 80 -3.04 0.88 -8.84
C PHE A 80 -4.06 -0.24 -9.06
N ILE A 81 -5.32 -0.03 -8.68
CA ILE A 81 -6.40 -1.01 -8.82
C ILE A 81 -6.65 -1.38 -10.29
N ASP A 82 -6.49 -0.44 -11.22
CA ASP A 82 -6.57 -0.72 -12.65
C ASP A 82 -5.50 -1.71 -13.12
N LYS A 83 -4.37 -1.82 -12.40
CA LYS A 83 -3.29 -2.78 -12.66
C LYS A 83 -3.48 -4.09 -11.88
N ASN A 84 -3.90 -4.02 -10.63
CA ASN A 84 -4.15 -5.19 -9.77
C ASN A 84 -5.57 -5.14 -9.19
N PRO A 85 -6.58 -5.59 -9.94
CA PRO A 85 -7.98 -5.47 -9.56
C PRO A 85 -8.39 -6.38 -8.39
N ASP A 86 -7.62 -7.45 -8.14
CA ASP A 86 -7.91 -8.52 -7.17
C ASP A 86 -7.13 -8.36 -5.85
N VAL A 87 -6.34 -7.29 -5.71
CA VAL A 87 -5.58 -7.00 -4.50
C VAL A 87 -6.47 -6.92 -3.27
N LYS A 88 -6.03 -7.50 -2.16
CA LYS A 88 -6.71 -7.37 -0.87
C LYS A 88 -6.36 -6.03 -0.26
N ILE A 89 -7.38 -5.22 0.01
CA ILE A 89 -7.20 -3.86 0.53
C ILE A 89 -7.65 -3.81 1.99
N TYR A 90 -6.77 -3.29 2.83
CA TYR A 90 -6.99 -3.08 4.25
C TYR A 90 -7.05 -1.59 4.56
N ILE A 91 -8.11 -1.18 5.26
CA ILE A 91 -8.33 0.22 5.66
C ILE A 91 -8.82 0.29 7.12
N PRO A 92 -8.45 1.36 7.85
CA PRO A 92 -9.04 1.69 9.14
C PRO A 92 -10.57 1.86 9.08
N LYS A 93 -11.24 1.45 10.16
CA LYS A 93 -12.70 1.64 10.34
C LYS A 93 -13.15 3.09 10.25
N CYS A 94 -12.29 4.08 10.49
CA CYS A 94 -12.64 5.50 10.43
C CYS A 94 -12.74 6.08 9.01
N PHE A 95 -12.41 5.32 7.96
CA PHE A 95 -12.61 5.77 6.58
C PHE A 95 -14.08 6.11 6.29
N PRO A 96 -14.37 7.14 5.48
CA PRO A 96 -15.74 7.51 5.14
C PRO A 96 -16.54 6.35 4.54
N GLU A 97 -17.81 6.20 4.95
CA GLU A 97 -18.66 5.09 4.50
C GLU A 97 -18.91 5.10 2.98
N ASN A 98 -18.97 6.28 2.35
CA ASN A 98 -19.07 6.39 0.90
C ASN A 98 -17.83 5.82 0.20
N PHE A 99 -16.64 6.12 0.70
CA PHE A 99 -15.40 5.57 0.17
C PHE A 99 -15.35 4.05 0.31
N LYS A 100 -15.75 3.52 1.48
CA LYS A 100 -15.88 2.08 1.66
C LYS A 100 -16.85 1.46 0.65
N LYS A 101 -17.98 2.11 0.35
CA LYS A 101 -18.97 1.62 -0.63
C LYS A 101 -18.46 1.61 -2.06
N ASP A 102 -17.69 2.62 -2.44
CA ASP A 102 -17.05 2.67 -3.77
C ASP A 102 -16.04 1.53 -3.93
N LEU A 103 -15.40 1.18 -2.82
CA LEU A 103 -14.54 0.02 -2.68
C LEU A 103 -15.33 -1.31 -2.74
N ILE A 104 -16.43 -1.48 -1.98
CA ILE A 104 -17.28 -2.71 -1.75
C ILE A 104 -17.66 -3.54 -3.00
N LYS A 105 -17.42 -3.07 -4.23
CA LYS A 105 -17.37 -3.98 -5.39
C LYS A 105 -16.28 -5.07 -5.29
N ARG A 106 -15.43 -5.03 -4.25
CA ARG A 106 -14.36 -5.99 -3.97
C ARG A 106 -14.42 -6.50 -2.52
N GLU A 107 -13.65 -7.53 -2.20
CA GLU A 107 -13.53 -8.06 -0.83
C GLU A 107 -12.64 -7.13 0.02
N PHE A 108 -13.19 -6.51 1.07
CA PHE A 108 -12.44 -5.66 2.01
C PHE A 108 -12.47 -6.25 3.41
N PHE A 109 -11.33 -6.16 4.09
CA PHE A 109 -11.20 -6.54 5.47
C PHE A 109 -11.11 -5.28 6.33
N LEU A 110 -12.14 -5.06 7.15
CA LEU A 110 -12.13 -3.98 8.13
C LEU A 110 -11.10 -4.30 9.20
N LEU A 111 -10.02 -3.52 9.28
CA LEU A 111 -9.07 -3.65 10.37
C LEU A 111 -9.66 -2.96 11.61
N SER A 112 -10.10 -3.71 12.61
CA SER A 112 -9.96 -3.21 13.98
C SER A 112 -8.48 -3.24 14.40
N PRO A 113 -8.05 -2.46 15.41
CA PRO A 113 -6.72 -2.60 15.99
C PRO A 113 -6.41 -4.05 16.40
N LEU A 114 -7.43 -4.79 16.85
CA LEU A 114 -7.32 -6.19 17.22
C LEU A 114 -7.16 -7.11 16.00
N ASP A 115 -7.77 -6.77 14.86
CA ASP A 115 -7.64 -7.52 13.60
C ASP A 115 -6.32 -7.22 12.89
N PHE A 116 -5.78 -6.00 13.04
CA PHE A 116 -4.44 -5.67 12.57
C PHE A 116 -3.38 -6.37 13.40
N GLU A 117 -3.52 -6.37 14.73
CA GLU A 117 -2.71 -7.22 15.59
C GLU A 117 -2.89 -8.70 15.24
N ALA A 118 -4.10 -9.20 15.01
CA ALA A 118 -4.33 -10.60 14.65
C ALA A 118 -3.77 -10.94 13.25
N LEU A 119 -3.79 -10.02 12.29
CA LEU A 119 -3.17 -10.17 10.96
C LEU A 119 -1.64 -10.22 11.09
N LEU A 120 -1.06 -9.27 11.83
CA LEU A 120 0.36 -9.25 12.18
C LEU A 120 0.75 -10.49 12.99
N LYS A 121 -0.10 -10.98 13.88
CA LYS A 121 0.17 -12.17 14.69
C LYS A 121 0.02 -13.45 13.85
N SER A 122 -1.01 -13.57 13.02
CA SER A 122 -1.25 -14.77 12.19
C SER A 122 -0.25 -14.94 11.04
N HIS A 123 0.35 -13.85 10.55
CA HIS A 123 1.25 -13.88 9.39
C HIS A 123 2.65 -13.28 9.64
N PHE A 124 2.85 -12.55 10.75
CA PHE A 124 4.08 -11.78 11.04
C PHE A 124 4.64 -12.01 12.46
N TYR A 125 4.27 -13.09 13.18
CA TYR A 125 4.93 -13.38 14.46
C TYR A 125 6.43 -13.63 14.25
N PHE A 126 7.21 -12.70 14.80
CA PHE A 126 8.59 -12.88 15.20
C PHE A 126 8.73 -14.16 16.04
N LEU A 127 9.63 -15.05 15.61
CA LEU A 127 10.40 -15.89 16.52
C LEU A 127 11.43 -14.99 17.21
N GLY A 128 11.35 -14.88 18.53
CA GLY A 128 12.37 -14.25 19.39
C GLY A 128 11.83 -13.15 20.27
#